data_AF-A0A7Y5LTC2-F1
#
_entry.id   AF-A0A7Y5LTC2-F1
#
_cell.length_a   1.000
_cell.length_b   1.000
_cell.length_c   1.000
_cell.angle_alpha   90.00
_cell.angle_beta   90.00
_cell.angle_gamma   90.00
#
_symmetry.space_group_name_H-M   'P 1'
#
loop_
_entity.id
_entity.type
_entity.pdbx_description
1 polymer ?
#
loop_
_entity_poly.entity_id
_entity_poly.type
_entity_poly.pdbx_seq_one_letter_code
_entity_poly.pdbx_strand_id
1 'polypeptide(L)'
;MNWFIFITIGVIGIGPLHAQNMEEKELFYGQTIFAWRASAHAADSLNQRMKENADEIIQQKKSNQPNKERIARSLAKGLTLSEQIKANQRRMEDYHKRIETLRIQLNSEYDYIIDSLRIQQKRQSTSSIEKQLRYWTEKKLLITPPMNNLSYDPVTLLKIDLYKITDPFEKEVRKEYLQAAIIEVDKYVDQIRTQRKVYESLVSLRKRTTDFIQDAYDAGTWTGFSRNGTSLIKNDGVNNGIDINPQNVQARTVISVMRQIGNPSNIVRNYEKVLSMSEFMSESDYIQLLKEADKQLVAYRDLLTDKLNP
;
A
#
# COMPACT_ATOMS: atom_id res chain seq x y z
N MET A 1 -8.82 58.60 29.09
CA MET A 1 -8.28 58.59 27.72
C MET A 1 -7.30 57.42 27.67
N ASN A 2 -7.77 56.30 27.13
CA ASN A 2 -7.10 55.00 27.14
C ASN A 2 -6.01 54.96 26.08
N TRP A 3 -4.80 54.57 26.45
CA TRP A 3 -3.76 54.17 25.49
C TRP A 3 -3.36 52.73 25.76
N PHE A 4 -3.56 51.91 24.74
CA PHE A 4 -3.41 50.46 24.73
C PHE A 4 -1.95 50.04 24.80
N ILE A 5 -1.65 49.11 25.70
CA ILE A 5 -0.43 48.31 25.72
C ILE A 5 -0.59 47.25 24.61
N PHE A 6 0.17 47.38 23.52
CA PHE A 6 0.30 46.35 22.52
C PHE A 6 1.18 45.21 23.06
N ILE A 7 0.56 44.08 23.39
CA ILE A 7 1.26 42.82 23.59
C ILE A 7 1.57 42.27 22.19
N THR A 8 2.83 42.41 21.78
CA THR A 8 3.42 41.62 20.69
C THR A 8 3.53 40.17 21.14
N ILE A 9 2.49 39.36 20.88
CA ILE A 9 2.59 37.91 20.92
C ILE A 9 3.24 37.46 19.60
N GLY A 10 4.48 37.00 19.70
CA GLY A 10 5.23 36.43 18.61
C GLY A 10 4.52 35.24 17.99
N VAL A 11 4.29 35.32 16.69
CA VAL A 11 3.96 34.17 15.84
C VAL A 11 5.27 33.42 15.56
N ILE A 12 5.74 32.67 16.55
CA ILE A 12 6.80 31.65 16.37
C ILE A 12 6.40 30.47 17.24
N GLY A 13 6.05 29.34 16.60
CA GLY A 13 5.98 28.05 17.29
C GLY A 13 4.63 27.33 17.29
N ILE A 14 4.08 27.02 16.11
CA ILE A 14 3.17 25.85 15.98
C ILE A 14 3.88 24.68 15.25
N GLY A 15 5.07 24.91 14.68
CA GLY A 15 5.84 23.92 13.92
C GLY A 15 6.53 22.79 14.72
N PRO A 16 7.18 23.03 15.89
CA PRO A 16 8.08 22.01 16.44
C PRO A 16 7.38 20.87 17.20
N LEU A 17 6.22 21.10 17.81
CA LEU A 17 5.50 20.06 18.57
C LEU A 17 4.79 19.03 17.68
N HIS A 18 4.32 19.45 16.49
CA HIS A 18 3.70 18.51 15.53
C HIS A 18 4.76 17.68 14.79
N ALA A 19 5.92 18.27 14.46
CA ALA A 19 7.01 17.56 13.80
C ALA A 19 7.63 16.45 14.67
N GLN A 20 7.79 16.69 15.99
CA GLN A 20 8.28 15.67 16.93
C GLN A 20 7.33 14.46 17.03
N ASN A 21 6.02 14.71 17.07
CA ASN A 21 5.00 13.66 17.13
C ASN A 21 4.92 12.85 15.81
N MET A 22 5.18 13.51 14.68
CA MET A 22 5.14 12.89 13.35
C MET A 22 6.34 11.96 13.11
N GLU A 23 7.57 12.40 13.42
CA GLU A 23 8.77 11.55 13.30
C GLU A 23 8.66 10.31 14.21
N GLU A 24 8.15 10.46 15.43
CA GLU A 24 7.89 9.33 16.32
C GLU A 24 6.87 8.36 15.71
N LYS A 25 5.78 8.84 15.12
CA LYS A 25 4.80 7.99 14.41
C LYS A 25 5.40 7.27 13.20
N GLU A 26 6.23 7.95 12.41
CA GLU A 26 6.95 7.35 11.28
C GLU A 26 7.86 6.22 11.77
N LEU A 27 8.61 6.46 12.85
CA LEU A 27 9.48 5.46 13.48
C LEU A 27 8.67 4.26 13.99
N PHE A 28 7.59 4.50 14.73
CA PHE A 28 6.72 3.43 15.23
C PHE A 28 6.07 2.64 14.09
N TYR A 29 5.67 3.30 13.00
CA TYR A 29 5.14 2.64 11.82
C TYR A 29 6.17 1.70 11.19
N GLY A 30 7.40 2.17 10.98
CA GLY A 30 8.51 1.36 10.47
C GLY A 30 8.84 0.16 11.37
N GLN A 31 8.94 0.38 12.68
CA GLN A 31 9.20 -0.68 13.66
C GLN A 31 8.08 -1.73 13.69
N THR A 32 6.82 -1.29 13.58
CA THR A 32 5.67 -2.21 13.58
C THR A 32 5.63 -3.07 12.31
N ILE A 33 5.95 -2.49 11.15
CA ILE A 33 6.11 -3.25 9.90
C ILE A 33 7.23 -4.28 10.02
N PHE A 34 8.37 -3.89 10.58
CA PHE A 34 9.50 -4.80 10.77
C PHE A 34 9.11 -5.99 11.68
N ALA A 35 8.46 -5.71 12.80
CA ALA A 35 7.97 -6.74 13.72
C ALA A 35 6.95 -7.68 13.05
N TRP A 36 6.03 -7.13 12.26
CA TRP A 36 5.06 -7.92 11.49
C TRP A 36 5.75 -8.86 10.49
N ARG A 37 6.74 -8.37 9.73
CA ARG A 37 7.52 -9.19 8.78
C ARG A 37 8.30 -10.29 9.48
N ALA A 38 8.95 -9.98 10.60
CA ALA A 38 9.66 -10.97 11.40
C ALA A 38 8.71 -12.06 11.91
N SER A 39 7.50 -11.67 12.34
CA SER A 39 6.45 -12.61 12.76
C SER A 39 5.92 -13.45 11.59
N ALA A 40 5.78 -12.90 10.39
CA ALA A 40 5.41 -13.65 9.19
C ALA A 40 6.46 -14.72 8.85
N HIS A 41 7.75 -14.37 8.85
CA HIS A 41 8.83 -15.34 8.63
C HIS A 41 8.86 -16.44 9.71
N ALA A 42 8.59 -16.10 10.97
CA ALA A 42 8.45 -17.08 12.03
C ALA A 42 7.25 -18.02 11.79
N ALA A 43 6.13 -17.50 11.23
CA ALA A 43 4.97 -18.30 10.88
C ALA A 43 5.31 -19.34 9.81
N ASP A 44 6.03 -18.93 8.76
CA ASP A 44 6.45 -19.82 7.68
C ASP A 44 7.35 -20.94 8.21
N SER A 45 8.30 -20.59 9.09
CA SER A 45 9.19 -21.56 9.75
C SER A 45 8.40 -22.55 10.63
N LEU A 46 7.41 -22.08 11.39
CA LEU A 46 6.55 -22.95 12.20
C LEU A 46 5.68 -23.87 11.33
N ASN A 47 5.12 -23.35 10.24
CA ASN A 47 4.31 -24.13 9.30
C ASN A 47 5.14 -25.22 8.61
N GLN A 48 6.39 -24.90 8.23
CA GLN A 48 7.31 -25.89 7.67
C GLN A 48 7.59 -27.00 8.69
N ARG A 49 7.92 -26.66 9.94
CA ARG A 49 8.15 -27.64 11.01
C ARG A 49 6.91 -28.48 11.31
N MET A 50 5.72 -27.90 11.21
CA MET A 50 4.46 -28.62 11.38
C MET A 50 4.24 -29.64 10.25
N LYS A 51 4.55 -29.26 9.00
CA LYS A 51 4.51 -30.16 7.86
C LYS A 51 5.49 -31.33 8.00
N GLU A 52 6.74 -31.05 8.35
CA GLU A 52 7.75 -32.08 8.61
C GLU A 52 7.32 -33.04 9.72
N ASN A 53 6.70 -32.53 10.78
CA ASN A 53 6.18 -33.35 11.87
C ASN A 53 4.98 -34.20 11.44
N ALA A 54 4.09 -33.68 10.59
CA ALA A 54 2.99 -34.45 10.01
C ALA A 54 3.51 -35.57 9.10
N ASP A 55 4.51 -35.30 8.28
CA ASP A 55 5.16 -36.28 7.41
C ASP A 55 5.84 -37.38 8.24
N GLU A 56 6.51 -37.03 9.35
CA GLU A 56 7.07 -38.02 10.28
C GLU A 56 5.98 -38.94 10.86
N ILE A 57 4.84 -38.39 11.30
CA ILE A 57 3.72 -39.19 11.81
C ILE A 57 3.19 -40.14 10.73
N ILE A 58 3.03 -39.65 9.49
CA ILE A 58 2.56 -40.48 8.37
C ILE A 58 3.54 -41.60 8.06
N GLN A 59 4.85 -41.32 8.04
CA GLN A 59 5.89 -42.33 7.82
C GLN A 59 5.89 -43.38 8.94
N GLN A 60 5.80 -42.96 10.20
CA GLN A 60 5.76 -43.88 11.35
C GLN A 60 4.51 -44.76 11.35
N LYS A 61 3.36 -44.25 10.89
CA LYS A 61 2.13 -45.04 10.76
C LYS A 61 2.17 -46.04 9.60
N LYS A 62 2.93 -45.75 8.54
CA LYS A 62 3.09 -46.60 7.36
C LYS A 62 4.22 -47.63 7.49
N SER A 63 5.02 -47.60 8.55
CA SER A 63 6.09 -48.58 8.75
C SER A 63 5.53 -49.96 9.10
N ASN A 64 6.28 -51.02 8.76
CA ASN A 64 5.89 -52.41 9.08
C ASN A 64 5.75 -52.67 10.59
N GLN A 65 6.36 -51.83 11.43
CA GLN A 65 6.26 -51.87 12.90
C GLN A 65 6.11 -50.44 13.45
N PRO A 66 4.87 -49.91 13.53
CA PRO A 66 4.63 -48.56 14.02
C PRO A 66 5.03 -48.39 15.49
N ASN A 67 5.92 -47.45 15.78
CA ASN A 67 6.29 -47.12 17.16
C ASN A 67 5.27 -46.14 17.77
N LYS A 68 4.35 -46.67 18.58
CA LYS A 68 3.26 -45.90 19.21
C LYS A 68 3.76 -44.76 20.09
N GLU A 69 4.86 -44.94 20.83
CA GLU A 69 5.43 -43.89 21.69
C GLU A 69 6.06 -42.76 20.88
N ARG A 70 6.72 -43.09 19.75
CA ARG A 70 7.26 -42.07 18.85
C ARG A 70 6.14 -41.28 18.18
N ILE A 71 5.07 -41.95 17.73
CA ILE A 71 3.87 -41.30 17.19
C ILE A 71 3.23 -40.38 18.23
N ALA A 72 3.07 -40.83 19.48
CA ALA A 72 2.51 -40.03 20.56
C ALA A 72 3.36 -38.77 20.85
N ARG A 73 4.69 -38.91 20.87
CA ARG A 73 5.61 -37.77 21.03
C ARG A 73 5.52 -36.77 19.87
N SER A 74 5.46 -37.25 18.62
CA SER A 74 5.28 -36.37 17.45
C SER A 74 3.91 -35.69 17.44
N LEU A 75 2.85 -36.35 17.92
CA LEU A 75 1.53 -35.73 18.09
C LEU A 75 1.56 -34.62 19.15
N ALA A 76 2.18 -34.86 20.30
CA ALA A 76 2.36 -33.85 21.34
C ALA A 76 3.15 -32.63 20.83
N LYS A 77 4.25 -32.87 20.08
CA LYS A 77 5.01 -31.82 19.41
C LYS A 77 4.16 -31.04 18.39
N GLY A 78 3.31 -31.73 17.64
CA GLY A 78 2.36 -31.11 16.70
C GLY A 78 1.34 -30.20 17.39
N LEU A 79 0.85 -30.60 18.56
CA LEU A 79 -0.05 -29.76 19.37
C LEU A 79 0.66 -28.47 19.82
N THR A 80 1.89 -28.57 20.34
CA THR A 80 2.69 -27.40 20.72
C THR A 80 2.98 -26.49 19.53
N LEU A 81 3.32 -27.05 18.35
CA LEU A 81 3.51 -26.26 17.13
C LEU A 81 2.23 -25.53 16.70
N SER A 82 1.08 -26.20 16.77
CA SER A 82 -0.23 -25.60 16.48
C SER A 82 -0.54 -24.42 17.42
N GLU A 83 -0.26 -24.55 18.73
CA GLU A 83 -0.44 -23.46 19.68
C GLU A 83 0.48 -22.27 19.40
N GLN A 84 1.75 -22.54 19.05
CA GLN A 84 2.71 -21.50 18.64
C GLN A 84 2.27 -20.79 17.36
N ILE A 85 1.77 -21.51 16.36
CA ILE A 85 1.23 -20.93 15.12
C ILE A 85 0.05 -20.01 15.44
N LYS A 86 -0.92 -20.47 16.24
CA LYS A 86 -2.08 -19.67 16.64
C LYS A 86 -1.67 -18.41 17.40
N ALA A 87 -0.74 -18.52 18.35
CA ALA A 87 -0.23 -17.38 19.09
C ALA A 87 0.47 -16.36 18.18
N ASN A 88 1.25 -16.84 17.20
CA ASN A 88 1.94 -15.99 16.25
C ASN A 88 0.95 -15.31 15.27
N GLN A 89 -0.08 -16.01 14.81
CA GLN A 89 -1.16 -15.43 13.99
C GLN A 89 -1.87 -14.28 14.71
N ARG A 90 -2.22 -14.45 15.99
CA ARG A 90 -2.81 -13.37 16.80
C ARG A 90 -1.89 -12.15 16.89
N ARG A 91 -0.58 -12.35 17.11
CA ARG A 91 0.41 -11.26 17.11
C ARG A 91 0.46 -10.56 15.75
N MET A 92 0.42 -11.30 14.64
CA MET A 92 0.39 -10.73 13.30
C MET A 92 -0.86 -9.89 13.07
N GLU A 93 -2.04 -10.34 13.52
CA GLU A 93 -3.29 -9.57 13.46
C GLU A 93 -3.21 -8.27 14.27
N ASP A 94 -2.64 -8.32 15.47
CA ASP A 94 -2.45 -7.15 16.32
C ASP A 94 -1.48 -6.15 15.70
N TYR A 95 -0.35 -6.62 15.15
CA TYR A 95 0.56 -5.76 14.40
C TYR A 95 -0.12 -5.16 13.18
N HIS A 96 -0.92 -5.93 12.44
CA HIS A 96 -1.64 -5.43 11.27
C HIS A 96 -2.62 -4.31 11.65
N LYS A 97 -3.44 -4.49 12.70
CA LYS A 97 -4.33 -3.43 13.22
C LYS A 97 -3.56 -2.16 13.61
N ARG A 98 -2.39 -2.32 14.24
CA ARG A 98 -1.55 -1.19 14.64
C ARG A 98 -0.93 -0.47 13.44
N ILE A 99 -0.49 -1.21 12.42
CA ILE A 99 -0.02 -0.66 11.15
C ILE A 99 -1.13 0.17 10.49
N GLU A 100 -2.34 -0.36 10.38
CA GLU A 100 -3.48 0.33 9.79
C GLU A 100 -3.81 1.63 10.54
N THR A 101 -3.80 1.58 11.88
CA THR A 101 -4.07 2.76 12.72
C THR A 101 -3.02 3.86 12.52
N LEU A 102 -1.73 3.50 12.62
CA LEU A 102 -0.62 4.44 12.42
C LEU A 102 -0.63 5.02 11.00
N ARG A 103 -0.96 4.20 9.99
CA ARG A 103 -1.09 4.64 8.61
C ARG A 103 -2.16 5.70 8.43
N ILE A 104 -3.35 5.49 9.01
CA ILE A 104 -4.45 6.47 8.94
C ILE A 104 -4.03 7.79 9.58
N GLN A 105 -3.39 7.73 10.75
CA GLN A 105 -2.90 8.92 11.46
C GLN A 105 -1.85 9.67 10.64
N LEU A 106 -0.82 8.98 10.17
CA LEU A 106 0.24 9.57 9.34
C LEU A 106 -0.33 10.14 8.04
N ASN A 107 -1.26 9.44 7.39
CA ASN A 107 -1.88 9.93 6.17
C ASN A 107 -2.63 11.25 6.40
N SER A 108 -3.40 11.35 7.49
CA SER A 108 -4.09 12.60 7.86
C SER A 108 -3.12 13.75 8.12
N GLU A 109 -1.98 13.49 8.76
CA GLU A 109 -0.98 14.52 9.03
C GLU A 109 -0.25 14.97 7.77
N TYR A 110 0.13 14.03 6.89
CA TYR A 110 0.67 14.37 5.57
C TYR A 110 -0.31 15.20 4.76
N ASP A 111 -1.59 14.84 4.75
CA ASP A 111 -2.63 15.59 4.03
C ASP A 111 -2.75 17.02 4.54
N TYR A 112 -2.79 17.21 5.85
CA TYR A 112 -2.81 18.54 6.46
C TYR A 112 -1.59 19.39 6.06
N ILE A 113 -0.40 18.82 6.10
CA ILE A 113 0.85 19.52 5.72
C ILE A 113 0.83 19.88 4.23
N ILE A 114 0.49 18.93 3.36
CA ILE A 114 0.44 19.13 1.91
C ILE A 114 -0.59 20.21 1.56
N ASP A 115 -1.78 20.17 2.14
CA ASP A 115 -2.83 21.15 1.85
C ASP A 115 -2.47 22.54 2.37
N SER A 116 -1.84 22.64 3.55
CA SER A 116 -1.29 23.90 4.06
C SER A 116 -0.25 24.49 3.11
N LEU A 117 0.69 23.67 2.63
CA LEU A 117 1.71 24.09 1.67
C LEU A 117 1.09 24.50 0.32
N ARG A 118 0.04 23.83 -0.14
CA ARG A 118 -0.69 24.21 -1.36
C ARG A 118 -1.39 25.57 -1.21
N ILE A 119 -1.95 25.87 -0.04
CA ILE A 119 -2.54 27.19 0.25
C ILE A 119 -1.45 28.26 0.21
N GLN A 120 -0.28 28.01 0.79
CA GLN A 120 0.86 28.93 0.74
C GLN A 120 1.36 29.12 -0.69
N GLN A 121 1.48 28.03 -1.47
CA GLN A 121 1.89 28.08 -2.88
C GLN A 121 0.96 28.96 -3.72
N LYS A 122 -0.36 28.90 -3.48
CA LYS A 122 -1.34 29.77 -4.17
C LYS A 122 -1.13 31.26 -3.87
N ARG A 123 -0.58 31.60 -2.71
CA ARG A 123 -0.30 33.00 -2.31
C ARG A 123 1.05 33.46 -2.81
N GLN A 124 2.07 32.61 -2.72
CA GLN A 124 3.43 32.89 -3.16
C GLN A 124 4.11 31.58 -3.53
N SER A 125 4.37 31.38 -4.83
CA SER A 125 5.12 30.20 -5.27
C SER A 125 6.61 30.45 -5.05
N THR A 126 7.26 29.55 -4.31
CA THR A 126 8.72 29.58 -4.08
C THR A 126 9.30 28.18 -4.25
N SER A 127 10.58 28.11 -4.65
CA SER A 127 11.30 26.83 -4.79
C SER A 127 11.37 26.03 -3.48
N SER A 128 11.35 26.72 -2.33
CA SER A 128 11.30 26.08 -1.01
C SER A 128 9.97 25.36 -0.78
N ILE A 129 8.84 26.01 -1.10
CA ILE A 129 7.50 25.41 -0.97
C ILE A 129 7.35 24.21 -1.91
N GLU A 130 7.87 24.30 -3.14
CA GLU A 130 7.83 23.17 -4.08
C GLU A 130 8.64 21.97 -3.60
N LYS A 131 9.85 22.19 -3.06
CA LYS A 131 10.67 21.11 -2.47
C LYS A 131 9.97 20.45 -1.29
N GLN A 132 9.34 21.23 -0.41
CA GLN A 132 8.59 20.69 0.73
C GLN A 132 7.35 19.91 0.28
N LEU A 133 6.59 20.44 -0.67
CA LEU A 133 5.44 19.71 -1.25
C LEU A 133 5.88 18.36 -1.81
N ARG A 134 7.00 18.32 -2.52
CA ARG A 134 7.56 17.09 -3.07
C ARG A 134 7.92 16.11 -1.94
N TYR A 135 8.70 16.56 -0.96
CA TYR A 135 9.15 15.75 0.16
C TYR A 135 7.98 15.09 0.90
N TRP A 136 6.96 15.86 1.27
CA TRP A 136 5.80 15.34 2.00
C TRP A 136 4.91 14.45 1.14
N THR A 137 4.79 14.74 -0.16
CA THR A 137 4.08 13.86 -1.11
C THR A 137 4.79 12.51 -1.25
N GLU A 138 6.13 12.50 -1.33
CA GLU A 138 6.93 11.27 -1.38
C GLU A 138 6.79 10.47 -0.08
N LYS A 139 6.83 11.11 1.09
CA LYS A 139 6.58 10.47 2.39
C LYS A 139 5.19 9.83 2.48
N LYS A 140 4.14 10.54 2.03
CA LYS A 140 2.77 10.00 1.96
C LYS A 140 2.67 8.75 1.07
N LEU A 141 3.42 8.70 -0.02
CA LEU A 141 3.44 7.53 -0.91
C LEU A 141 4.01 6.28 -0.23
N LEU A 142 5.03 6.44 0.63
CA LEU A 142 5.67 5.32 1.34
C LEU A 142 4.71 4.57 2.28
N ILE A 143 3.74 5.26 2.85
CA ILE A 143 2.76 4.67 3.77
C ILE A 143 1.47 4.24 3.05
N THR A 144 1.33 4.53 1.76
CA THR A 144 0.12 4.21 1.00
C THR A 144 0.04 2.69 0.84
N PRO A 145 -1.07 2.05 1.23
CA PRO A 145 -1.14 0.61 1.22
C PRO A 145 -1.07 0.08 -0.21
N PRO A 146 -0.34 -1.02 -0.45
CA PRO A 146 -0.54 -1.80 -1.66
C PRO A 146 -1.97 -2.34 -1.67
N MET A 147 -2.55 -2.52 -2.86
CA MET A 147 -3.88 -3.13 -2.94
C MET A 147 -3.77 -4.61 -2.56
N ASN A 148 -4.75 -5.11 -1.83
CA ASN A 148 -4.85 -6.55 -1.64
C ASN A 148 -5.54 -7.16 -2.85
N ASN A 149 -5.42 -8.48 -2.98
CA ASN A 149 -6.28 -9.24 -3.89
C ASN A 149 -7.75 -9.05 -3.50
N LEU A 150 -8.67 -9.22 -4.46
CA LEU A 150 -10.11 -9.25 -4.18
C LEU A 150 -10.42 -10.43 -3.26
N SER A 151 -11.19 -10.17 -2.21
CA SER A 151 -11.63 -11.19 -1.25
C SER A 151 -12.74 -12.06 -1.85
N TYR A 152 -13.54 -11.48 -2.75
CA TYR A 152 -14.59 -12.18 -3.48
C TYR A 152 -14.08 -12.68 -4.83
N ASP A 153 -14.25 -13.97 -5.11
CA ASP A 153 -13.79 -14.60 -6.35
C ASP A 153 -14.60 -14.07 -7.56
N PRO A 154 -13.96 -13.37 -8.51
CA PRO A 154 -14.63 -12.82 -9.68
C PRO A 154 -15.27 -13.90 -10.57
N VAL A 155 -14.67 -15.09 -10.65
CA VAL A 155 -15.24 -16.19 -11.45
C VAL A 155 -16.58 -16.63 -10.87
N THR A 156 -16.67 -16.71 -9.55
CA THR A 156 -17.91 -17.05 -8.85
C THR A 156 -18.94 -15.93 -9.01
N LEU A 157 -18.55 -14.67 -8.82
CA LEU A 157 -19.45 -13.51 -8.95
C LEU A 157 -20.07 -13.41 -10.35
N LEU A 158 -19.27 -13.61 -11.41
CA LEU A 158 -19.74 -13.54 -12.79
C LEU A 158 -20.77 -14.64 -13.14
N LYS A 159 -20.73 -15.77 -12.45
CA LYS A 159 -21.68 -16.89 -12.65
C LYS A 159 -23.01 -16.70 -11.93
N ILE A 160 -23.11 -15.76 -10.98
CA ILE A 160 -24.36 -15.49 -10.27
C ILE A 160 -25.36 -14.89 -11.26
N ASP A 161 -26.55 -15.49 -11.30
CA ASP A 161 -27.70 -15.04 -12.09
C ASP A 161 -28.95 -15.08 -11.20
N LEU A 162 -29.33 -13.93 -10.63
CA LEU A 162 -30.43 -13.82 -9.69
C LEU A 162 -31.81 -14.15 -10.31
N TYR A 163 -31.93 -14.18 -11.64
CA TYR A 163 -33.16 -14.60 -12.33
C TYR A 163 -33.38 -16.11 -12.26
N LYS A 164 -32.30 -16.90 -12.17
CA LYS A 164 -32.37 -18.37 -12.20
C LYS A 164 -32.50 -19.02 -10.82
N ILE A 165 -32.36 -18.23 -9.76
CA ILE A 165 -32.43 -18.73 -8.38
C ILE A 165 -33.88 -18.66 -7.90
N THR A 166 -34.46 -19.84 -7.67
CA THR A 166 -35.85 -19.98 -7.21
C THR A 166 -35.99 -19.94 -5.69
N ASP A 167 -34.97 -20.38 -4.95
CA ASP A 167 -34.98 -20.33 -3.48
C ASP A 167 -34.81 -18.89 -2.98
N PRO A 168 -35.77 -18.31 -2.25
CA PRO A 168 -35.68 -16.95 -1.73
C PRO A 168 -34.49 -16.75 -0.78
N PHE A 169 -34.13 -17.76 0.01
CA PHE A 169 -33.02 -17.64 0.95
C PHE A 169 -31.68 -17.62 0.21
N GLU A 170 -31.45 -18.58 -0.70
CA GLU A 170 -30.28 -18.57 -1.58
C GLU A 170 -30.18 -17.26 -2.36
N LYS A 171 -31.30 -16.74 -2.88
CA LYS A 171 -31.32 -15.49 -3.64
C LYS A 171 -30.86 -14.30 -2.81
N GLU A 172 -31.31 -14.18 -1.56
CA GLU A 172 -30.89 -13.08 -0.68
C GLU A 172 -29.41 -13.20 -0.28
N VAL A 173 -28.92 -14.41 0.03
CA VAL A 173 -27.50 -14.64 0.31
C VAL A 173 -26.62 -14.26 -0.89
N ARG A 174 -27.03 -14.61 -2.12
CA ARG A 174 -26.29 -14.23 -3.34
C ARG A 174 -26.32 -12.73 -3.60
N LYS A 175 -27.42 -12.06 -3.26
CA LYS A 175 -27.56 -10.61 -3.35
C LYS A 175 -26.63 -9.90 -2.37
N GLU A 176 -26.58 -10.33 -1.10
CA GLU A 176 -25.63 -9.83 -0.11
C GLU A 176 -24.18 -10.05 -0.57
N TYR A 177 -23.88 -11.22 -1.13
CA TYR A 177 -22.55 -11.54 -1.67
C TYR A 177 -22.13 -10.60 -2.81
N LEU A 178 -23.05 -10.30 -3.75
CA LEU A 178 -22.82 -9.34 -4.83
C LEU A 178 -22.66 -7.90 -4.29
N GLN A 179 -23.48 -7.49 -3.32
CA GLN A 179 -23.39 -6.16 -2.69
C GLN A 179 -22.06 -5.97 -1.98
N ALA A 180 -21.62 -6.96 -1.20
CA ALA A 180 -20.35 -6.90 -0.50
C ALA A 180 -19.15 -6.85 -1.48
N ALA A 181 -19.24 -7.57 -2.60
CA ALA A 181 -18.25 -7.48 -3.67
C ALA A 181 -18.22 -6.10 -4.35
N ILE A 182 -19.37 -5.48 -4.62
CA ILE A 182 -19.44 -4.11 -5.16
C ILE A 182 -18.77 -3.12 -4.21
N ILE A 183 -19.05 -3.22 -2.90
CA ILE A 183 -18.43 -2.36 -1.88
C ILE A 183 -16.90 -2.54 -1.85
N GLU A 184 -16.40 -3.77 -1.97
CA GLU A 184 -14.96 -4.03 -2.07
C GLU A 184 -14.35 -3.40 -3.33
N VAL A 185 -15.00 -3.55 -4.48
CA VAL A 185 -14.54 -2.96 -5.74
C VAL A 185 -14.54 -1.43 -5.68
N ASP A 186 -15.59 -0.81 -5.13
CA ASP A 186 -15.68 0.64 -4.93
C ASP A 186 -14.51 1.16 -4.07
N LYS A 187 -14.16 0.43 -2.99
CA LYS A 187 -13.00 0.75 -2.17
C LYS A 187 -11.69 0.72 -2.97
N TYR A 188 -11.50 -0.25 -3.86
CA TYR A 188 -10.30 -0.31 -4.71
C TYR A 188 -10.27 0.77 -5.78
N VAL A 189 -11.42 1.12 -6.38
CA VAL A 189 -11.54 2.26 -7.29
C VAL A 189 -11.10 3.56 -6.59
N ASP A 190 -11.58 3.80 -5.37
CA ASP A 190 -11.21 4.99 -4.59
C ASP A 190 -9.72 5.01 -4.22
N GLN A 191 -9.15 3.86 -3.87
CA GLN A 191 -7.71 3.73 -3.62
C GLN A 191 -6.89 4.05 -4.88
N ILE A 192 -7.24 3.49 -6.04
CA ILE A 192 -6.56 3.77 -7.31
C ILE A 192 -6.67 5.25 -7.69
N ARG A 193 -7.85 5.85 -7.55
CA ARG A 193 -8.06 7.28 -7.85
C ARG A 193 -7.24 8.16 -6.93
N THR A 194 -7.17 7.81 -5.64
CA THR A 194 -6.34 8.53 -4.66
C THR A 194 -4.88 8.43 -5.02
N GLN A 195 -4.37 7.22 -5.28
CA GLN A 195 -3.00 6.99 -5.73
C GLN A 195 -2.69 7.77 -7.00
N ARG A 196 -3.57 7.71 -8.01
CA ARG A 196 -3.40 8.42 -9.29
C ARG A 196 -3.25 9.91 -9.06
N LYS A 197 -4.14 10.52 -8.27
CA LYS A 197 -4.07 11.96 -7.95
C LYS A 197 -2.75 12.34 -7.27
N VAL A 198 -2.22 11.48 -6.38
CA VAL A 198 -0.94 11.72 -5.72
C VAL A 198 0.22 11.68 -6.73
N TYR A 199 0.29 10.66 -7.59
CA TYR A 199 1.34 10.55 -8.61
C TYR A 199 1.24 11.64 -9.70
N GLU A 200 0.04 11.97 -10.18
CA GLU A 200 -0.16 13.07 -11.13
C GLU A 200 0.28 14.42 -10.53
N SER A 201 0.01 14.64 -9.24
CA SER A 201 0.49 15.83 -8.52
C SER A 201 2.02 15.86 -8.47
N LEU A 202 2.66 14.74 -8.14
CA LEU A 202 4.12 14.61 -8.05
C LEU A 202 4.80 14.88 -9.39
N VAL A 203 4.29 14.28 -10.47
CA VAL A 203 4.82 14.48 -11.83
C VAL A 203 4.67 15.94 -12.26
N SER A 204 3.50 16.56 -12.00
CA SER A 204 3.30 17.98 -12.32
C SER A 204 4.26 18.89 -11.55
N LEU A 205 4.54 18.55 -10.28
CA LEU A 205 5.43 19.32 -9.43
C LEU A 205 6.88 19.19 -9.90
N ARG A 206 7.33 17.97 -10.23
CA ARG A 206 8.66 17.74 -10.81
C ARG A 206 8.85 18.48 -12.12
N LYS A 207 7.84 18.47 -12.99
CA LYS A 207 7.89 19.23 -14.24
C LYS A 207 8.05 20.73 -13.97
N ARG A 208 7.22 21.32 -13.11
CA ARG A 208 7.32 22.76 -12.75
C ARG A 208 8.67 23.13 -12.15
N THR A 209 9.19 22.30 -11.26
CA THR A 209 10.52 22.54 -10.68
C THR A 209 11.63 22.41 -11.73
N THR A 210 11.50 21.49 -12.69
CA THR A 210 12.46 21.35 -13.79
C THR A 210 12.41 22.56 -14.73
N ASP A 211 11.21 22.97 -15.12
CA ASP A 211 10.98 24.15 -15.97
C ASP A 211 11.53 25.41 -15.28
N PHE A 212 11.27 25.59 -13.97
CA PHE A 212 11.82 26.71 -13.19
C PHE A 212 13.36 26.72 -13.15
N ILE A 213 13.99 25.55 -12.96
CA ILE A 213 15.45 25.44 -12.96
C ILE A 213 16.00 25.82 -14.33
N GLN A 214 15.37 25.32 -15.40
CA GLN A 214 15.76 25.60 -16.78
C GLN A 214 15.63 27.10 -17.11
N ASP A 215 14.49 27.71 -16.75
CA ASP A 215 14.25 29.15 -16.93
C ASP A 215 15.27 30.01 -16.15
N ALA A 216 15.67 29.58 -14.95
CA ALA A 216 16.69 30.26 -14.16
C ALA A 216 18.11 30.14 -14.74
N TYR A 217 18.42 29.03 -15.43
CA TYR A 217 19.66 28.88 -16.20
C TYR A 217 19.65 29.73 -17.47
N ASP A 218 18.55 29.71 -18.22
CA ASP A 218 18.41 30.41 -19.50
C ASP A 218 18.30 31.94 -19.33
N ALA A 219 17.76 32.42 -18.19
CA ALA A 219 17.73 33.83 -17.83
C ALA A 219 19.09 34.40 -17.37
N GLY A 220 20.17 33.60 -17.39
CA GLY A 220 21.52 34.04 -17.05
C GLY A 220 21.73 34.46 -15.58
N THR A 221 20.72 34.30 -14.72
CA THR A 221 20.76 34.68 -13.30
C THR A 221 21.41 33.61 -12.42
N TRP A 222 21.74 32.43 -12.96
CA TRP A 222 22.29 31.32 -12.19
C TRP A 222 23.65 30.83 -12.72
N THR A 223 24.69 31.66 -12.61
CA THR A 223 26.09 31.28 -12.91
C THR A 223 26.79 30.66 -11.69
N GLY A 224 26.17 29.67 -11.05
CA GLY A 224 26.58 29.25 -9.70
C GLY A 224 26.58 27.76 -9.35
N PHE A 225 26.21 26.85 -10.26
CA PHE A 225 26.38 25.42 -10.01
C PHE A 225 27.10 24.76 -11.18
N SER A 226 28.38 24.48 -10.93
CA SER A 226 29.18 23.55 -11.72
C SER A 226 28.39 22.25 -11.93
N ARG A 227 28.31 21.83 -13.19
CA ARG A 227 27.88 20.49 -13.62
C ARG A 227 28.80 19.42 -12.99
N ASN A 228 28.57 19.08 -11.73
CA ASN A 228 28.98 17.80 -11.19
C ASN A 228 27.72 16.96 -11.02
N GLY A 229 27.73 15.81 -11.67
CA GLY A 229 26.56 14.96 -11.87
C GLY A 229 25.73 14.72 -10.62
N THR A 230 24.43 14.69 -10.83
CA THR A 230 23.46 13.92 -10.05
C THR A 230 24.03 12.55 -9.71
N SER A 231 24.61 12.43 -8.52
CA SER A 231 24.74 11.17 -7.82
C SER A 231 24.61 11.43 -6.31
N LEU A 232 23.67 10.73 -5.69
CA LEU A 232 23.68 10.33 -4.28
C LEU A 232 23.31 11.41 -3.25
N ILE A 233 22.00 11.49 -2.95
CA ILE A 233 21.61 11.32 -1.54
C ILE A 233 21.58 9.81 -1.32
N LYS A 234 22.76 9.24 -1.05
CA LYS A 234 22.85 7.92 -0.45
C LYS A 234 22.37 8.11 0.98
N ASN A 235 21.20 7.57 1.26
CA ASN A 235 20.73 7.40 2.62
C ASN A 235 21.67 6.34 3.23
N ASP A 236 22.78 6.77 3.84
CA ASP A 236 23.65 5.91 4.65
C ASP A 236 22.99 5.59 6.01
N GLY A 237 21.71 5.19 5.94
CA GLY A 237 21.01 4.48 6.98
C GLY A 237 20.97 3.02 6.57
N VAL A 238 21.87 2.23 7.16
CA VAL A 238 21.99 0.77 7.06
C VAL A 238 20.66 0.08 6.72
N ASN A 239 20.45 -0.24 5.44
CA ASN A 239 19.33 -1.06 4.98
C ASN A 239 19.89 -2.36 4.40
N ASN A 240 20.24 -3.28 5.30
CA ASN A 240 20.35 -4.70 4.96
C ASN A 240 18.94 -5.24 4.75
N GLY A 241 18.39 -4.99 3.57
CA GLY A 241 17.07 -5.44 3.16
C GLY A 241 16.80 -4.89 1.78
N ILE A 242 16.59 -5.80 0.82
CA ILE A 242 16.18 -5.58 -0.57
C ILE A 242 15.53 -4.21 -0.74
N ASP A 243 16.10 -3.36 -1.59
CA ASP A 243 15.60 -2.01 -1.91
C ASP A 243 14.28 -2.15 -2.70
N ILE A 244 13.22 -2.46 -1.98
CA ILE A 244 11.90 -2.69 -2.55
C ILE A 244 11.35 -1.33 -2.91
N ASN A 245 11.46 -0.95 -4.19
CA ASN A 245 10.82 0.25 -4.70
C ASN A 245 9.29 0.17 -4.41
N PRO A 246 8.74 1.05 -3.55
CA PRO A 246 7.33 1.04 -3.16
C PRO A 246 6.38 1.11 -4.35
N GLN A 247 6.76 1.83 -5.40
CA GLN A 247 6.01 1.96 -6.65
C GLN A 247 5.89 0.61 -7.37
N ASN A 248 6.95 -0.20 -7.39
CA ASN A 248 6.91 -1.53 -8.00
C ASN A 248 6.03 -2.51 -7.22
N VAL A 249 6.01 -2.41 -5.88
CA VAL A 249 5.09 -3.22 -5.06
C VAL A 249 3.65 -2.83 -5.33
N GLN A 250 3.37 -1.52 -5.34
CA GLN A 250 2.04 -1.02 -5.65
C GLN A 250 1.61 -1.45 -7.07
N ALA A 251 2.47 -1.29 -8.08
CA ALA A 251 2.22 -1.74 -9.45
C ALA A 251 1.92 -3.24 -9.55
N ARG A 252 2.69 -4.09 -8.87
CA ARG A 252 2.43 -5.54 -8.82
C ARG A 252 1.07 -5.85 -8.22
N THR A 253 0.65 -5.13 -7.19
CA THR A 253 -0.67 -5.33 -6.59
C THR A 253 -1.82 -4.84 -7.48
N VAL A 254 -1.67 -3.68 -8.13
CA VAL A 254 -2.63 -3.20 -9.14
C VAL A 254 -2.82 -4.26 -10.24
N ILE A 255 -1.72 -4.77 -10.78
CA ILE A 255 -1.73 -5.82 -11.82
C ILE A 255 -2.39 -7.11 -11.32
N SER A 256 -2.14 -7.51 -10.07
CA SER A 256 -2.75 -8.71 -9.48
C SER A 256 -4.27 -8.60 -9.43
N VAL A 257 -4.80 -7.46 -8.97
CA VAL A 257 -6.25 -7.19 -8.97
C VAL A 257 -6.80 -7.21 -10.40
N MET A 258 -6.09 -6.63 -11.38
CA MET A 258 -6.51 -6.61 -12.79
C MET A 258 -6.57 -8.01 -13.42
N ARG A 259 -5.68 -8.91 -13.01
CA ARG A 259 -5.75 -10.31 -13.44
C ARG A 259 -6.98 -11.02 -12.90
N GLN A 260 -7.34 -10.75 -11.65
CA GLN A 260 -8.44 -11.44 -10.97
C GLN A 260 -9.81 -11.13 -11.59
N ILE A 261 -10.07 -9.87 -11.95
CA ILE A 261 -11.35 -9.47 -12.57
C ILE A 261 -11.55 -10.04 -13.99
N GLY A 262 -10.50 -10.63 -14.57
CA GLY A 262 -10.55 -11.27 -15.87
C GLY A 262 -10.48 -10.27 -17.03
N ASN A 263 -9.62 -10.57 -17.99
CA ASN A 263 -9.36 -9.80 -19.22
C ASN A 263 -8.43 -8.58 -19.07
N PRO A 264 -7.18 -8.76 -18.55
CA PRO A 264 -6.21 -7.67 -18.47
C PRO A 264 -5.89 -7.16 -19.88
N SER A 265 -6.09 -5.86 -20.09
CA SER A 265 -5.80 -5.20 -21.37
C SER A 265 -4.33 -5.33 -21.78
N ASN A 266 -4.06 -5.06 -23.06
CA ASN A 266 -2.69 -5.10 -23.61
C ASN A 266 -1.73 -4.18 -22.85
N ILE A 267 -2.23 -3.09 -22.26
CA ILE A 267 -1.48 -2.16 -21.41
C ILE A 267 -1.00 -2.88 -20.13
N VAL A 268 -1.91 -3.58 -19.43
CA VAL A 268 -1.57 -4.36 -18.22
C VAL A 268 -0.56 -5.47 -18.53
N ARG A 269 -0.75 -6.20 -19.64
CA ARG A 269 0.18 -7.25 -20.09
C ARG A 269 1.56 -6.73 -20.46
N ASN A 270 1.64 -5.53 -21.06
CA ASN A 270 2.91 -4.88 -21.35
C ASN A 270 3.63 -4.45 -20.07
N TYR A 271 2.91 -3.96 -19.06
CA TYR A 271 3.52 -3.59 -17.78
C TYR A 271 4.02 -4.79 -16.96
N GLU A 272 3.38 -5.95 -17.09
CA GLU A 272 3.92 -7.21 -16.56
C GLU A 272 5.28 -7.55 -17.16
N LYS A 273 5.40 -7.38 -18.49
CA LYS A 273 6.66 -7.58 -19.19
C LYS A 273 7.73 -6.58 -18.73
N VAL A 274 7.37 -5.30 -18.56
CA VAL A 274 8.27 -4.25 -18.05
C VAL A 274 8.74 -4.54 -16.62
N LEU A 275 7.86 -4.97 -15.71
CA LEU A 275 8.22 -5.35 -14.33
C LEU A 275 9.01 -6.66 -14.24
N SER A 276 9.01 -7.47 -15.30
CA SER A 276 9.82 -8.69 -15.42
C SER A 276 11.19 -8.46 -16.08
N MET A 277 11.32 -7.39 -16.88
CA MET A 277 12.52 -7.08 -17.67
C MET A 277 13.33 -5.90 -17.14
N SER A 278 12.74 -5.03 -16.32
CA SER A 278 13.39 -3.87 -15.71
C SER A 278 13.14 -3.83 -14.22
N GLU A 279 14.11 -3.33 -13.45
CA GLU A 279 13.97 -3.13 -12.01
C GLU A 279 13.07 -1.93 -11.67
N PHE A 280 12.61 -1.11 -12.63
CA PHE A 280 11.94 0.17 -12.35
C PHE A 280 10.82 0.50 -13.36
N MET A 281 9.59 0.65 -12.88
CA MET A 281 8.50 1.26 -13.64
C MET A 281 8.60 2.78 -13.60
N SER A 282 8.47 3.46 -14.75
CA SER A 282 8.45 4.94 -14.77
C SER A 282 7.17 5.48 -14.13
N GLU A 283 7.21 6.70 -13.61
CA GLU A 283 6.02 7.34 -13.01
C GLU A 283 4.90 7.55 -14.03
N SER A 284 5.23 7.86 -15.28
CA SER A 284 4.26 7.98 -16.38
C SER A 284 3.59 6.63 -16.68
N ASP A 285 4.37 5.56 -16.70
CA ASP A 285 3.85 4.20 -16.89
C ASP A 285 2.93 3.79 -15.75
N TYR A 286 3.31 4.12 -14.52
CA TYR A 286 2.49 3.82 -13.35
C TYR A 286 1.18 4.61 -13.34
N ILE A 287 1.20 5.89 -13.71
CA ILE A 287 -0.03 6.69 -13.87
C ILE A 287 -0.95 6.06 -14.95
N GLN A 288 -0.38 5.60 -16.05
CA GLN A 288 -1.15 4.95 -17.11
C GLN A 288 -1.72 3.60 -16.66
N LEU A 289 -0.97 2.80 -15.90
CA LEU A 289 -1.45 1.59 -15.25
C LEU A 289 -2.64 1.90 -14.32
N LEU A 290 -2.54 2.93 -13.49
CA LEU A 290 -3.63 3.35 -12.59
C LEU A 290 -4.88 3.82 -13.35
N LYS A 291 -4.73 4.52 -14.48
CA LYS A 291 -5.85 4.92 -15.34
C LYS A 291 -6.57 3.72 -15.93
N GLU A 292 -5.80 2.75 -16.41
CA GLU A 292 -6.35 1.52 -16.96
C GLU A 292 -7.04 0.67 -15.88
N ALA A 293 -6.46 0.61 -14.68
CA ALA A 293 -7.05 -0.12 -13.57
C ALA A 293 -8.37 0.51 -13.07
N ASP A 294 -8.44 1.84 -12.98
CA ASP A 294 -9.68 2.58 -12.68
C ASP A 294 -10.77 2.23 -13.70
N LYS A 295 -10.45 2.26 -14.99
CA LYS A 295 -11.39 1.93 -16.07
C LYS A 295 -11.92 0.50 -15.96
N GLN A 296 -11.05 -0.49 -15.76
CA GLN A 296 -11.46 -1.90 -15.70
C GLN A 296 -12.26 -2.22 -14.43
N LEU A 297 -11.88 -1.67 -13.27
CA LEU A 297 -12.64 -1.87 -12.03
C LEU A 297 -14.01 -1.22 -12.10
N VAL A 298 -14.13 -0.02 -12.68
CA VAL A 298 -15.44 0.63 -12.88
C VAL A 298 -16.31 -0.23 -13.80
N ALA A 299 -15.78 -0.73 -14.91
CA ALA A 299 -16.52 -1.62 -15.80
C ALA A 299 -16.96 -2.93 -15.10
N TYR A 300 -16.09 -3.50 -14.26
CA TYR A 300 -16.41 -4.69 -13.47
C TYR A 300 -17.49 -4.41 -12.42
N ARG A 301 -17.39 -3.29 -11.71
CA ARG A 301 -18.39 -2.81 -10.75
C ARG A 301 -19.76 -2.62 -11.41
N ASP A 302 -19.81 -2.02 -12.59
CA ASP A 302 -21.05 -1.81 -13.33
C ASP A 302 -21.67 -3.16 -13.73
N LEU A 303 -20.86 -4.11 -14.20
CA LEU A 303 -21.32 -5.47 -14.50
C LEU A 303 -21.91 -6.18 -13.27
N LEU A 304 -21.28 -6.05 -12.08
CA LEU A 304 -21.83 -6.59 -10.84
C LEU A 304 -23.13 -5.89 -10.43
N THR A 305 -23.23 -4.58 -10.68
CA THR A 305 -24.42 -3.77 -10.39
C THR A 305 -25.60 -4.20 -11.26
N ASP A 306 -25.37 -4.46 -12.55
CA ASP A 306 -26.40 -4.97 -13.47
C ASP A 306 -26.91 -6.35 -13.04
N LYS A 307 -26.03 -7.20 -12.49
CA LYS A 307 -26.42 -8.50 -11.92
C LYS A 307 -27.25 -8.37 -10.64
N LEU A 308 -27.06 -7.27 -9.89
CA LEU A 308 -27.76 -7.01 -8.63
C LEU A 308 -29.14 -6.36 -8.86
N ASN A 309 -29.25 -5.51 -9.87
CA ASN A 309 -30.47 -4.81 -10.28
C ASN A 309 -30.94 -5.32 -11.67
N PRO A 310 -31.33 -6.59 -11.74
CA PRO A 310 -31.59 -7.27 -13.00
C PRO A 310 -32.79 -6.70 -13.77
#